data_AF-A0A354HEW6-F1
#
_entry.id   AF-A0A354HEW6-F1
#
_cell.length_a   1.000
_cell.length_b   1.000
_cell.length_c   1.000
_cell.angle_alpha   90.00
_cell.angle_beta   90.00
_cell.angle_gamma   90.00
#
_symmetry.space_group_name_H-M   'P 1'
#
loop_
_entity.id
_entity.type
_entity.pdbx_description
1 polymer ?
#
loop_
_entity_poly.entity_id
_entity_poly.type
_entity_poly.pdbx_seq_one_letter_code
_entity_poly.pdbx_strand_id
1 'polypeptide(L)'
;MNYGFFDEKNKEYVITRPDTPSAWANYLGSPEYGAIISNNAGGYSFVKSGANGRIIRYRFNSVATDQPGRYIYLRDAETGDYWSASWSPVCKPLDSYKSECRHGTAYTIITSEYSDIKSETLYYVPKDATYEVWRSKITNTGSKPRKLAVTGYCEFVNDNNYEQDQVNLQYTLFITRTSFENGNMIVQHINENSGKDENGSNHRERFFGLVGADVTAYNGNLDSFIGAYRDYGNPIAVENGKCDNVLNYNSNACGALQSDFTLAAGETKELIYILGQKDPITAENIMAEYKAEGKVDAEVKELVDYWHGQLNNFQVETPSEEFNNMVDVWNAYQCFITFIWSRAASFIYCGLRNG
;
A
#
# COMPACT_ATOMS: atom_id res chain seq x y z
N MET A 1 12.12 7.17 25.47
CA MET A 1 12.64 7.37 24.10
C MET A 1 11.47 7.81 23.25
N ASN A 2 11.58 8.91 22.51
CA ASN A 2 10.49 9.44 21.68
C ASN A 2 10.70 9.03 20.22
N TYR A 3 9.65 8.63 19.52
CA TYR A 3 9.67 8.19 18.12
C TYR A 3 8.96 9.19 17.18
N GLY A 4 8.33 10.23 17.73
CA GLY A 4 7.52 11.15 16.95
C GLY A 4 7.00 12.35 17.70
N PHE A 5 6.16 13.14 17.05
CA PHE A 5 5.49 14.31 17.61
C PHE A 5 4.20 14.63 16.84
N PHE A 6 3.32 15.42 17.44
CA PHE A 6 2.11 15.90 16.79
C PHE A 6 2.39 17.15 15.95
N ASP A 7 1.93 17.16 14.71
CA ASP A 7 1.87 18.33 13.85
C ASP A 7 0.41 18.82 13.82
N GLU A 8 0.08 19.68 14.78
CA GLU A 8 -1.30 20.16 15.00
C GLU A 8 -1.83 20.95 13.80
N LYS A 9 -0.95 21.68 13.10
CA LYS A 9 -1.32 22.47 11.93
C LYS A 9 -1.85 21.58 10.81
N ASN A 10 -1.17 20.46 10.57
CA ASN A 10 -1.54 19.52 9.50
C ASN A 10 -2.45 18.38 10.00
N LYS A 11 -2.73 18.32 11.31
CA LYS A 11 -3.45 17.23 11.98
C LYS A 11 -2.82 15.87 11.69
N GLU A 12 -1.49 15.83 11.77
CA GLU A 12 -0.68 14.63 11.53
C GLU A 12 0.06 14.20 12.79
N TYR A 13 0.33 12.91 12.90
CA TYR A 13 1.33 12.39 13.82
C TYR A 13 2.57 12.00 13.02
N VAL A 14 3.69 12.65 13.32
CA VAL A 14 4.96 12.51 12.62
C VAL A 14 5.83 11.52 13.38
N ILE A 15 6.24 10.44 12.71
CA ILE A 15 7.12 9.39 13.21
C ILE A 15 8.48 9.59 12.55
N THR A 16 9.48 10.00 13.33
CA THR A 16 10.81 10.37 12.82
C THR A 16 11.79 9.20 12.80
N ARG A 17 11.35 8.02 13.25
CA ARG A 17 12.15 6.80 13.33
C ARG A 17 11.28 5.58 13.01
N PRO A 18 11.65 4.74 12.02
CA PRO A 18 10.80 3.65 11.57
C PRO A 18 10.87 2.40 12.47
N ASP A 19 11.87 2.31 13.36
CA ASP A 19 12.09 1.21 14.30
C ASP A 19 11.26 1.34 15.58
N THR A 20 9.98 1.69 15.41
CA THR A 20 9.01 1.77 16.50
C THR A 20 8.90 0.42 17.22
N PRO A 21 8.63 0.40 18.54
CA PRO A 21 8.57 -0.83 19.32
C PRO A 21 7.42 -1.77 18.91
N SER A 22 6.47 -1.27 18.11
CA SER A 22 5.42 -2.02 17.45
C SER A 22 4.97 -1.27 16.20
N ALA A 23 4.19 -1.92 15.33
CA ALA A 23 3.59 -1.28 14.17
C ALA A 23 2.57 -0.24 14.62
N TRP A 24 2.82 1.03 14.30
CA TRP A 24 1.89 2.12 14.56
C TRP A 24 0.99 2.27 13.35
N ALA A 25 -0.32 2.09 13.56
CA ALA A 25 -1.29 1.97 12.48
C ALA A 25 -2.02 3.30 12.21
N ASN A 26 -2.42 3.48 10.95
CA ASN A 26 -3.45 4.40 10.52
C ASN A 26 -4.56 3.64 9.77
N TYR A 27 -5.74 4.25 9.69
CA TYR A 27 -6.90 3.76 8.97
C TYR A 27 -7.17 4.69 7.79
N LEU A 28 -7.29 4.11 6.60
CA LEU A 28 -7.59 4.81 5.37
C LEU A 28 -8.96 4.34 4.84
N GLY A 29 -9.65 5.26 4.17
CA GLY A 29 -10.88 4.98 3.43
C GLY A 29 -12.18 5.32 4.14
N SER A 30 -13.24 4.69 3.65
CA SER A 30 -14.64 5.00 3.94
C SER A 30 -15.37 3.69 4.29
N PRO A 31 -16.64 3.71 4.75
CA PRO A 31 -17.33 2.49 5.14
C PRO A 31 -17.29 1.34 4.09
N GLU A 32 -17.18 1.66 2.80
CA GLU A 32 -17.12 0.65 1.75
C GLU A 32 -15.71 0.07 1.49
N TYR A 33 -14.64 0.80 1.79
CA TYR A 33 -13.26 0.33 1.53
C TYR A 33 -12.33 0.73 2.66
N GLY A 34 -11.69 -0.28 3.25
CA GLY A 34 -10.85 -0.14 4.42
C GLY A 34 -9.44 -0.55 4.13
N ALA A 35 -8.51 0.28 4.56
CA ALA A 35 -7.10 -0.02 4.49
C ALA A 35 -6.44 0.32 5.82
N ILE A 36 -5.84 -0.68 6.43
CA ILE A 36 -5.03 -0.51 7.64
C ILE A 36 -3.58 -0.56 7.20
N ILE A 37 -2.84 0.48 7.57
CA ILE A 37 -1.45 0.68 7.15
C ILE A 37 -0.60 1.03 8.36
N SER A 38 0.60 0.47 8.44
CA SER A 38 1.58 0.83 9.46
C SER A 38 2.52 1.95 9.02
N ASN A 39 3.33 2.45 9.96
CA ASN A 39 4.46 3.33 9.69
C ASN A 39 5.56 2.71 8.80
N ASN A 40 5.48 1.41 8.53
CA ASN A 40 6.40 0.66 7.66
C ASN A 40 5.69 0.12 6.39
N ALA A 41 4.54 0.69 6.03
CA ALA A 41 3.70 0.28 4.89
C ALA A 41 3.16 -1.16 4.97
N GLY A 42 3.30 -1.83 6.12
CA GLY A 42 2.65 -3.11 6.42
C GLY A 42 1.14 -2.95 6.52
N GLY A 43 0.43 -4.08 6.45
CA GLY A 43 -1.02 -4.13 6.68
C GLY A 43 -1.82 -4.67 5.51
N TYR A 44 -3.11 -4.35 5.48
CA TYR A 44 -4.04 -4.95 4.52
C TYR A 44 -5.17 -4.02 4.12
N SER A 45 -5.90 -4.40 3.07
CA SER A 45 -7.12 -3.74 2.63
C SER A 45 -8.27 -4.70 2.37
N PHE A 46 -9.48 -4.18 2.40
CA PHE A 46 -10.72 -4.93 2.18
C PHE A 46 -11.87 -4.06 1.69
N VAL A 47 -12.84 -4.68 1.01
CA VAL A 47 -14.08 -4.04 0.54
C VAL A 47 -15.25 -4.54 1.40
N LYS A 48 -16.02 -3.62 1.98
CA LYS A 48 -17.24 -3.82 2.81
C LYS A 48 -17.06 -4.60 4.10
N SER A 49 -16.22 -5.63 4.13
CA SER A 49 -16.04 -6.51 5.29
C SER A 49 -14.58 -6.87 5.51
N GLY A 50 -14.08 -6.59 6.71
CA GLY A 50 -12.76 -7.05 7.15
C GLY A 50 -12.65 -8.57 7.22
N ALA A 51 -13.78 -9.28 7.24
CA ALA A 51 -13.84 -10.74 7.30
C ALA A 51 -13.95 -11.40 5.95
N ASN A 52 -14.80 -10.86 5.06
CA ASN A 52 -15.22 -11.50 3.81
C ASN A 52 -14.87 -10.67 2.57
N GLY A 53 -14.09 -9.60 2.74
CA GLY A 53 -13.79 -8.63 1.70
C GLY A 53 -12.30 -8.39 1.48
N ARG A 54 -11.41 -9.23 2.04
CA ARG A 54 -9.95 -9.04 1.96
C ARG A 54 -9.47 -8.93 0.52
N ILE A 55 -8.51 -8.03 0.27
CA ILE A 55 -7.88 -7.83 -1.04
C ILE A 55 -6.42 -8.26 -0.98
N ILE A 56 -5.65 -7.68 -0.05
CA ILE A 56 -4.24 -8.05 0.16
C ILE A 56 -4.05 -8.71 1.52
N ARG A 57 -3.08 -9.62 1.56
CA ARG A 57 -2.82 -10.47 2.72
C ARG A 57 -2.10 -9.69 3.82
N TYR A 58 -2.29 -10.12 5.06
CA TYR A 58 -1.48 -9.70 6.21
C TYR A 58 -1.37 -10.88 7.17
N ARG A 59 -0.17 -11.14 7.70
CA ARG A 59 0.07 -12.25 8.62
C ARG A 59 0.08 -11.74 10.05
N PHE A 60 -0.92 -12.16 10.81
CA PHE A 60 -1.00 -11.86 12.24
C PHE A 60 -0.02 -12.75 13.01
N ASN A 61 0.61 -12.19 14.05
CA ASN A 61 1.55 -12.92 14.92
C ASN A 61 2.70 -13.61 14.18
N SER A 62 3.21 -12.99 13.11
CA SER A 62 4.36 -13.49 12.34
C SER A 62 5.69 -12.99 12.88
N VAL A 63 6.76 -13.71 12.53
CA VAL A 63 8.16 -13.28 12.70
C VAL A 63 8.78 -13.22 11.31
N ALA A 64 9.16 -12.07 10.76
CA ALA A 64 9.00 -10.69 11.24
C ALA A 64 7.53 -10.23 11.37
N THR A 65 7.27 -9.24 12.23
CA THR A 65 5.94 -8.63 12.41
C THR A 65 5.65 -7.65 11.27
N ASP A 66 4.37 -7.30 11.08
CA ASP A 66 3.93 -6.22 10.18
C ASP A 66 4.12 -6.49 8.68
N GLN A 67 3.88 -7.73 8.24
CA GLN A 67 4.09 -8.15 6.85
C GLN A 67 3.01 -9.15 6.37
N PRO A 68 2.72 -9.23 5.05
CA PRO A 68 3.13 -8.29 4.01
C PRO A 68 2.44 -6.92 4.09
N GLY A 69 2.69 -6.09 3.09
CA GLY A 69 2.21 -4.72 2.99
C GLY A 69 2.25 -4.18 1.55
N ARG A 70 2.44 -2.87 1.45
CA ARG A 70 2.34 -2.04 0.24
C ARG A 70 3.72 -1.51 -0.15
N TYR A 71 4.56 -2.42 -0.60
CA TYR A 71 5.98 -2.13 -0.72
C TYR A 71 6.32 -1.52 -2.07
N ILE A 72 7.27 -0.58 -2.05
CA ILE A 72 7.90 -0.05 -3.25
C ILE A 72 9.39 -0.31 -3.07
N TYR A 73 9.91 -1.26 -3.84
CA TYR A 73 11.32 -1.58 -3.86
C TYR A 73 12.04 -0.68 -4.87
N LEU A 74 13.23 -0.23 -4.51
CA LEU A 74 14.14 0.49 -5.38
C LEU A 74 15.42 -0.31 -5.47
N ARG A 75 15.98 -0.42 -6.67
CA ARG A 75 17.31 -0.97 -6.89
C ARG A 75 18.11 -0.10 -7.83
N ASP A 76 19.32 0.20 -7.42
CA ASP A 76 20.30 0.83 -8.28
C ASP A 76 20.91 -0.21 -9.23
N ALA A 77 20.77 0.02 -10.53
CA ALA A 77 21.20 -0.94 -11.55
C ALA A 77 22.73 -1.02 -11.70
N GLU A 78 23.47 0.01 -11.28
CA GLU A 78 24.93 0.07 -11.42
C GLU A 78 25.63 -0.62 -10.25
N THR A 79 25.13 -0.42 -9.03
CA THR A 79 25.69 -1.02 -7.82
C THR A 79 25.09 -2.39 -7.47
N GLY A 80 23.86 -2.63 -7.92
CA GLY A 80 23.07 -3.80 -7.52
C GLY A 80 22.45 -3.70 -6.13
N ASP A 81 22.67 -2.60 -5.41
CA ASP A 81 22.07 -2.37 -4.09
C ASP A 81 20.58 -2.06 -4.20
N TYR A 82 19.79 -2.56 -3.25
CA TYR A 82 18.34 -2.38 -3.21
C TYR A 82 17.83 -2.07 -1.81
N TRP A 83 16.72 -1.35 -1.74
CA TRP A 83 16.04 -0.94 -0.50
C TRP A 83 14.54 -0.78 -0.77
N SER A 84 13.74 -0.58 0.28
CA SER A 84 12.33 -0.25 0.18
C SER A 84 12.09 1.24 0.47
N ALA A 85 11.03 1.82 -0.11
CA ALA A 85 10.62 3.22 0.13
C ALA A 85 10.13 3.43 1.57
N SER A 86 9.51 2.42 2.16
CA SER A 86 9.38 2.22 3.60
C SER A 86 10.61 1.52 4.16
N TRP A 87 10.90 1.67 5.46
CA TRP A 87 12.09 1.03 6.05
C TRP A 87 12.00 -0.50 6.01
N SER A 88 10.91 -1.08 6.54
CA SER A 88 10.55 -2.48 6.27
C SER A 88 10.04 -2.61 4.83
N PRO A 89 10.27 -3.73 4.12
CA PRO A 89 10.79 -5.00 4.63
C PRO A 89 12.31 -5.18 4.51
N VAL A 90 13.02 -4.33 3.76
CA VAL A 90 14.47 -4.51 3.53
C VAL A 90 15.31 -4.10 4.76
N CYS A 91 14.83 -3.15 5.55
CA CYS A 91 15.40 -2.73 6.83
C CYS A 91 16.88 -2.30 6.74
N LYS A 92 17.19 -1.39 5.81
CA LYS A 92 18.55 -0.81 5.70
C LYS A 92 19.03 -0.20 7.04
N PRO A 93 20.34 -0.20 7.32
CA PRO A 93 20.89 0.41 8.53
C PRO A 93 20.47 1.87 8.70
N LEU A 94 19.97 2.23 9.89
CA LEU A 94 19.41 3.56 10.18
C LEU A 94 20.46 4.69 10.31
N ASP A 95 21.74 4.35 10.32
CA ASP A 95 22.84 5.31 10.22
C ASP A 95 22.98 5.90 8.81
N SER A 96 22.46 5.20 7.80
CA SER A 96 22.48 5.60 6.39
C SER A 96 21.09 5.80 5.80
N TYR A 97 20.09 5.10 6.31
CA TYR A 97 18.69 5.20 5.87
C TYR A 97 17.90 6.15 6.77
N LYS A 98 17.43 7.25 6.20
CA LYS A 98 16.57 8.21 6.90
C LYS A 98 15.12 7.96 6.52
N SER A 99 14.20 8.06 7.48
CA SER A 99 12.76 7.93 7.21
C SER A 99 11.92 8.77 8.15
N GLU A 100 10.82 9.29 7.61
CA GLU A 100 9.75 9.97 8.32
C GLU A 100 8.41 9.43 7.82
N CYS A 101 7.55 8.97 8.72
CA CYS A 101 6.17 8.61 8.40
C CYS A 101 5.23 9.65 9.01
N ARG A 102 4.30 10.19 8.22
CA ARG A 102 3.24 11.08 8.65
C ARG A 102 1.91 10.35 8.52
N HIS A 103 1.29 10.07 9.66
CA HIS A 103 -0.09 9.61 9.68
C HIS A 103 -1.01 10.83 9.80
N GLY A 104 -1.69 11.18 8.71
CA GLY A 104 -2.74 12.18 8.70
C GLY A 104 -4.13 11.54 8.87
N THR A 105 -5.16 12.38 8.89
CA THR A 105 -6.55 11.92 8.91
C THR A 105 -6.94 11.35 7.54
N ALA A 106 -6.95 10.02 7.43
CA ALA A 106 -7.25 9.20 6.25
C ALA A 106 -6.22 9.18 5.11
N TYR A 107 -4.99 9.59 5.37
CA TYR A 107 -3.84 9.35 4.49
C TYR A 107 -2.57 9.08 5.31
N THR A 108 -1.59 8.46 4.68
CA THR A 108 -0.26 8.25 5.26
C THR A 108 0.80 8.63 4.24
N ILE A 109 1.82 9.37 4.63
CA ILE A 109 2.99 9.68 3.80
C ILE A 109 4.22 9.05 4.45
N ILE A 110 4.95 8.22 3.71
CA ILE A 110 6.24 7.70 4.15
C ILE A 110 7.31 8.30 3.24
N THR A 111 8.19 9.10 3.83
CA THR A 111 9.36 9.66 3.17
C THR A 111 10.60 8.90 3.63
N SER A 112 11.51 8.60 2.70
CA SER A 112 12.82 8.08 3.03
C SER A 112 13.91 8.63 2.12
N GLU A 113 15.14 8.59 2.62
CA GLU A 113 16.32 8.98 1.86
C GLU A 113 17.45 7.98 2.14
N TYR A 114 17.99 7.40 1.07
CA TYR A 114 19.09 6.46 1.12
C TYR A 114 19.87 6.50 -0.19
N SER A 115 21.20 6.49 -0.10
CA SER A 115 22.08 6.47 -1.28
C SER A 115 21.73 7.57 -2.30
N ASP A 116 21.55 8.81 -1.82
CA ASP A 116 21.18 10.00 -2.63
C ASP A 116 19.89 9.86 -3.45
N ILE A 117 19.00 8.95 -3.06
CA ILE A 117 17.65 8.82 -3.60
C ILE A 117 16.65 9.10 -2.48
N LYS A 118 15.83 10.12 -2.68
CA LYS A 118 14.67 10.40 -1.84
C LYS A 118 13.44 9.74 -2.44
N SER A 119 12.68 9.00 -1.64
CA SER A 119 11.37 8.50 -2.00
C SER A 119 10.31 9.08 -1.06
N GLU A 120 9.17 9.47 -1.61
CA GLU A 120 8.01 9.94 -0.85
C GLU A 120 6.79 9.19 -1.38
N THR A 121 6.20 8.33 -0.54
CA THR A 121 5.03 7.54 -0.92
C THR A 121 3.83 7.94 -0.08
N LEU A 122 2.83 8.50 -0.75
CA LEU A 122 1.53 8.82 -0.21
C LEU A 122 0.58 7.64 -0.44
N TYR A 123 -0.07 7.17 0.62
CA TYR A 123 -1.08 6.13 0.61
C TYR A 123 -2.41 6.72 1.06
N TYR A 124 -3.45 6.54 0.26
CA TYR A 124 -4.80 6.98 0.59
C TYR A 124 -5.85 6.16 -0.15
N VAL A 125 -7.10 6.34 0.25
CA VAL A 125 -8.29 5.80 -0.43
C VAL A 125 -9.11 7.02 -0.84
N PRO A 126 -9.34 7.27 -2.15
CA PRO A 126 -10.13 8.42 -2.58
C PRO A 126 -11.52 8.40 -1.94
N LYS A 127 -12.11 9.59 -1.78
CA LYS A 127 -13.42 9.73 -1.17
C LYS A 127 -14.46 8.91 -1.97
N ASP A 128 -15.27 8.13 -1.26
CA ASP A 128 -16.33 7.27 -1.82
C ASP A 128 -15.84 6.22 -2.85
N ALA A 129 -14.52 5.98 -2.94
CA ALA A 129 -13.95 4.97 -3.82
C ALA A 129 -13.79 3.62 -3.13
N THR A 130 -13.79 2.55 -3.93
CA THR A 130 -13.53 1.17 -3.47
C THR A 130 -12.19 0.63 -3.97
N TYR A 131 -11.16 1.48 -3.97
CA TYR A 131 -9.80 1.17 -4.35
C TYR A 131 -8.85 2.10 -3.58
N GLU A 132 -7.59 1.69 -3.39
CA GLU A 132 -6.55 2.52 -2.78
C GLU A 132 -5.52 2.96 -3.82
N VAL A 133 -4.87 4.10 -3.54
CA VAL A 133 -3.91 4.75 -4.42
C VAL A 133 -2.61 4.99 -3.66
N TRP A 134 -1.50 4.61 -4.28
CA TRP A 134 -0.15 4.82 -3.75
C TRP A 134 0.63 5.68 -4.73
N ARG A 135 0.84 6.94 -4.40
CA ARG A 135 1.64 7.86 -5.20
C ARG A 135 3.05 7.91 -4.65
N SER A 136 4.01 7.44 -5.44
CA SER A 136 5.43 7.43 -5.11
C SER A 136 6.22 8.41 -5.98
N LYS A 137 6.86 9.38 -5.34
CA LYS A 137 7.77 10.33 -5.97
C LYS A 137 9.20 9.92 -5.65
N ILE A 138 9.96 9.55 -6.68
CA ILE A 138 11.36 9.14 -6.57
C ILE A 138 12.24 10.24 -7.12
N THR A 139 13.09 10.82 -6.27
CA THR A 139 13.95 11.96 -6.60
C THR A 139 15.41 11.59 -6.44
N ASN A 140 16.22 11.87 -7.45
CA ASN A 140 17.67 11.78 -7.35
C ASN A 140 18.22 13.06 -6.72
N THR A 141 18.59 13.00 -5.44
CA THR A 141 19.16 14.15 -4.70
C THR A 141 20.67 14.28 -4.88
N GLY A 142 21.29 13.32 -5.59
CA GLY A 142 22.71 13.30 -5.88
C GLY A 142 23.09 14.16 -7.09
N SER A 143 24.37 14.08 -7.46
CA SER A 143 24.98 14.89 -8.53
C SER A 143 25.17 14.15 -9.85
N LYS A 144 24.91 12.83 -9.88
CA LYS A 144 25.10 11.98 -11.06
C LYS A 144 23.77 11.35 -11.48
N PRO A 145 23.58 11.05 -12.78
CA PRO A 145 22.45 10.25 -13.22
C PRO A 145 22.40 8.89 -12.52
N ARG A 146 21.20 8.39 -12.24
CA ARG A 146 20.96 7.13 -11.53
C ARG A 146 20.01 6.25 -12.32
N LYS A 147 20.41 5.01 -12.58
CA LYS A 147 19.57 4.00 -13.24
C LYS A 147 18.88 3.17 -12.17
N LEU A 148 17.56 3.29 -12.09
CA LEU A 148 16.77 2.63 -11.06
C LEU A 148 15.80 1.64 -11.69
N ALA A 149 15.69 0.47 -11.07
CA ALA A 149 14.54 -0.40 -11.19
C ALA A 149 13.64 -0.17 -9.98
N VAL A 150 12.40 0.26 -10.19
CA VAL A 150 11.42 0.52 -9.12
C VAL A 150 10.24 -0.43 -9.27
N THR A 151 9.94 -1.19 -8.21
CA THR A 151 8.93 -2.23 -8.24
C THR A 151 7.90 -2.02 -7.13
N GLY A 152 6.66 -1.69 -7.51
CA GLY A 152 5.52 -1.70 -6.59
C GLY A 152 5.04 -3.13 -6.36
N TYR A 153 4.65 -3.44 -5.12
CA TYR A 153 4.34 -4.80 -4.69
C TYR A 153 3.16 -4.88 -3.70
N CYS A 154 2.27 -5.84 -3.95
CA CYS A 154 1.35 -6.40 -2.95
C CYS A 154 1.24 -7.93 -3.05
N GLU A 155 0.87 -8.58 -1.94
CA GLU A 155 0.44 -9.98 -1.95
C GLU A 155 -1.08 -10.05 -1.89
N PHE A 156 -1.71 -10.65 -2.90
CA PHE A 156 -3.15 -10.85 -2.89
C PHE A 156 -3.53 -11.99 -1.95
N VAL A 157 -4.70 -11.91 -1.34
CA VAL A 157 -5.33 -13.11 -0.75
C VAL A 157 -5.85 -14.00 -1.89
N ASN A 158 -5.99 -15.31 -1.68
CA ASN A 158 -6.62 -16.20 -2.65
C ASN A 158 -8.15 -16.27 -2.48
N ASP A 159 -8.64 -15.97 -1.27
CA ASP A 159 -10.06 -15.87 -0.95
C ASP A 159 -10.31 -14.59 -0.14
N ASN A 160 -11.45 -13.91 -0.37
CA ASN A 160 -11.80 -12.71 0.38
C ASN A 160 -12.05 -13.00 1.87
N ASN A 161 -12.41 -14.24 2.21
CA ASN A 161 -12.56 -14.67 3.58
C ASN A 161 -11.19 -14.95 4.21
N TYR A 162 -10.88 -14.24 5.30
CA TYR A 162 -9.59 -14.35 5.99
C TYR A 162 -9.27 -15.79 6.43
N GLU A 163 -10.23 -16.51 7.02
CA GLU A 163 -9.95 -17.88 7.48
C GLU A 163 -9.74 -18.83 6.31
N GLN A 164 -10.55 -18.71 5.25
CA GLN A 164 -10.39 -19.55 4.05
C GLN A 164 -9.02 -19.37 3.41
N ASP A 165 -8.56 -18.13 3.28
CA ASP A 165 -7.22 -17.80 2.75
C ASP A 165 -6.09 -18.45 3.56
N GLN A 166 -6.25 -18.53 4.89
CA GLN A 166 -5.20 -19.02 5.78
C GLN A 166 -5.18 -20.54 5.97
N VAL A 167 -6.36 -21.19 6.03
CA VAL A 167 -6.45 -22.61 6.45
C VAL A 167 -6.93 -23.56 5.35
N ASN A 168 -7.74 -23.11 4.39
CA ASN A 168 -8.35 -24.00 3.40
C ASN A 168 -7.49 -24.15 2.14
N LEU A 169 -6.18 -24.37 2.34
CA LEU A 169 -5.17 -24.34 1.28
C LEU A 169 -5.39 -25.39 0.18
N GLN A 170 -6.00 -26.53 0.53
CA GLN A 170 -6.37 -27.58 -0.43
C GLN A 170 -7.37 -27.10 -1.50
N TYR A 171 -8.08 -26.00 -1.22
CA TYR A 171 -8.96 -25.32 -2.16
C TYR A 171 -8.33 -24.02 -2.66
N THR A 172 -7.96 -23.11 -1.75
CA THR A 172 -7.60 -21.73 -2.11
C THR A 172 -6.32 -21.64 -2.94
N LEU A 173 -5.43 -22.63 -2.91
CA LEU A 173 -4.27 -22.68 -3.79
C LEU A 173 -4.61 -23.05 -5.23
N PHE A 174 -5.84 -23.44 -5.58
CA PHE A 174 -6.21 -23.93 -6.92
C PHE A 174 -7.29 -23.09 -7.61
N ILE A 175 -7.62 -21.93 -7.05
CA ILE A 175 -8.74 -21.09 -7.53
C ILE A 175 -8.29 -19.77 -8.14
N THR A 176 -6.99 -19.47 -8.14
CA THR A 176 -6.50 -18.17 -8.62
C THR A 176 -5.55 -18.33 -9.80
N ARG A 177 -5.61 -17.36 -10.71
CA ARG A 177 -4.55 -17.09 -11.68
C ARG A 177 -4.40 -15.58 -11.84
N THR A 178 -3.27 -15.13 -12.36
CA THR A 178 -3.05 -13.74 -12.72
C THR A 178 -2.90 -13.60 -14.22
N SER A 179 -3.32 -12.47 -14.78
CA SER A 179 -2.95 -12.02 -16.12
C SER A 179 -2.30 -10.65 -16.06
N PHE A 180 -1.48 -10.36 -17.07
CA PHE A 180 -0.96 -9.01 -17.30
C PHE A 180 -1.78 -8.37 -18.41
N GLU A 181 -2.51 -7.31 -18.07
CA GLU A 181 -3.49 -6.69 -18.94
C GLU A 181 -3.06 -5.27 -19.30
N ASN A 182 -3.39 -4.84 -20.51
CA ASN A 182 -3.25 -3.46 -21.01
C ASN A 182 -1.83 -2.84 -20.92
N GLY A 183 -0.80 -3.68 -20.68
CA GLY A 183 0.59 -3.25 -20.60
C GLY A 183 0.99 -2.58 -19.29
N ASN A 184 0.10 -2.50 -18.30
CA ASN A 184 0.39 -1.78 -17.04
C ASN A 184 -0.37 -2.27 -15.80
N MET A 185 -1.08 -3.40 -15.86
CA MET A 185 -1.73 -3.96 -14.66
C MET A 185 -1.61 -5.47 -14.57
N ILE A 186 -1.55 -5.98 -13.34
CA ILE A 186 -1.83 -7.38 -13.03
C ILE A 186 -3.27 -7.50 -12.56
N VAL A 187 -4.01 -8.44 -13.14
CA VAL A 187 -5.36 -8.82 -12.70
C VAL A 187 -5.31 -10.22 -12.10
N GLN A 188 -5.73 -10.36 -10.85
CA GLN A 188 -6.01 -11.64 -10.22
C GLN A 188 -7.45 -12.06 -10.54
N HIS A 189 -7.60 -13.25 -11.10
CA HIS A 189 -8.87 -13.91 -11.37
C HIS A 189 -9.10 -15.00 -10.32
N ILE A 190 -10.29 -15.04 -9.72
CA ILE A 190 -10.63 -15.97 -8.63
C ILE A 190 -11.86 -16.77 -9.03
N ASN A 191 -11.78 -18.11 -8.99
CA ASN A 191 -12.84 -19.02 -9.44
C ASN A 191 -13.38 -18.63 -10.82
N GLU A 192 -12.49 -18.27 -11.75
CA GLU A 192 -12.87 -17.63 -13.01
C GLU A 192 -13.93 -18.43 -13.79
N ASN A 193 -13.92 -19.75 -13.71
CA ASN A 193 -14.84 -20.61 -14.47
C ASN A 193 -16.26 -20.71 -13.86
N SER A 194 -16.59 -19.89 -12.86
CA SER A 194 -17.88 -19.90 -12.17
C SER A 194 -18.53 -18.52 -12.16
N GLY A 195 -19.83 -18.47 -12.42
CA GLY A 195 -20.66 -17.27 -12.19
C GLY A 195 -20.32 -16.08 -13.08
N LYS A 196 -19.85 -16.31 -14.31
CA LYS A 196 -19.54 -15.25 -15.27
C LYS A 196 -20.81 -14.55 -15.79
N ASP A 197 -20.72 -13.24 -15.93
CA ASP A 197 -21.68 -12.41 -16.66
C ASP A 197 -21.38 -12.39 -18.17
N GLU A 198 -22.10 -11.54 -18.92
CA GLU A 198 -21.91 -11.35 -20.37
C GLU A 198 -20.54 -10.78 -20.76
N ASN A 199 -19.86 -10.10 -19.83
CA ASN A 199 -18.52 -9.54 -20.01
C ASN A 199 -17.42 -10.54 -19.59
N GLY A 200 -17.81 -11.75 -19.17
CA GLY A 200 -16.91 -12.79 -18.73
C GLY A 200 -16.34 -12.59 -17.33
N SER A 201 -16.86 -11.61 -16.56
CA SER A 201 -16.47 -11.31 -15.19
C SER A 201 -17.36 -12.04 -14.19
N ASN A 202 -16.80 -12.45 -13.07
CA ASN A 202 -17.59 -12.92 -11.92
C ASN A 202 -17.56 -11.93 -10.73
N HIS A 203 -17.05 -10.72 -10.98
CA HIS A 203 -16.89 -9.60 -10.04
C HIS A 203 -16.01 -9.91 -8.81
N ARG A 204 -15.15 -10.93 -8.91
CA ARG A 204 -14.15 -11.29 -7.90
C ARG A 204 -12.73 -10.90 -8.31
N GLU A 205 -12.58 -10.28 -9.46
CA GLU A 205 -11.29 -9.84 -9.96
C GLU A 205 -10.72 -8.74 -9.07
N ARG A 206 -9.40 -8.78 -8.90
CA ARG A 206 -8.64 -7.74 -8.25
C ARG A 206 -7.56 -7.27 -9.19
N PHE A 207 -7.23 -6.00 -9.15
CA PHE A 207 -6.18 -5.44 -9.99
C PHE A 207 -5.16 -4.70 -9.14
N PHE A 208 -3.91 -4.76 -9.59
CA PHE A 208 -2.84 -3.85 -9.17
C PHE A 208 -2.25 -3.24 -10.43
N GLY A 209 -2.41 -1.93 -10.59
CA GLY A 209 -2.04 -1.20 -11.80
C GLY A 209 -1.03 -0.09 -11.54
N LEU A 210 -0.30 0.30 -12.59
CA LEU A 210 0.66 1.40 -12.57
C LEU A 210 0.32 2.48 -13.62
N VAL A 211 0.44 3.75 -13.21
CA VAL A 211 0.41 4.95 -14.05
C VAL A 211 1.67 5.80 -13.77
N GLY A 212 2.17 6.51 -14.78
CA GLY A 212 3.34 7.40 -14.66
C GLY A 212 4.65 6.86 -15.24
N ALA A 213 4.73 5.55 -15.49
CA ALA A 213 5.82 4.91 -16.22
C ALA A 213 5.36 3.64 -16.93
N ASP A 214 6.13 3.19 -17.92
CA ASP A 214 5.94 1.89 -18.56
C ASP A 214 6.35 0.77 -17.59
N VAL A 215 5.59 -0.33 -17.60
CA VAL A 215 5.97 -1.55 -16.89
C VAL A 215 6.95 -2.34 -17.75
N THR A 216 8.20 -2.43 -17.31
CA THR A 216 9.29 -3.11 -18.03
C THR A 216 9.37 -4.60 -17.71
N ALA A 217 8.89 -5.00 -16.53
CA ALA A 217 8.76 -6.39 -16.11
C ALA A 217 7.70 -6.53 -15.00
N TYR A 218 7.20 -7.74 -14.77
CA TYR A 218 6.17 -7.98 -13.76
C TYR A 218 6.24 -9.38 -13.15
N ASN A 219 5.60 -9.57 -11.99
CA ASN A 219 5.36 -10.89 -11.42
C ASN A 219 3.94 -10.99 -10.87
N GLY A 220 3.22 -12.01 -11.32
CA GLY A 220 1.93 -12.41 -10.75
C GLY A 220 2.05 -13.60 -9.79
N ASN A 221 3.13 -14.40 -9.89
CA ASN A 221 3.41 -15.52 -9.01
C ASN A 221 4.28 -15.10 -7.81
N LEU A 222 3.82 -15.40 -6.59
CA LEU A 222 4.54 -15.03 -5.36
C LEU A 222 5.93 -15.67 -5.27
N ASP A 223 6.05 -16.96 -5.59
CA ASP A 223 7.30 -17.72 -5.45
C ASP A 223 8.35 -17.27 -6.47
N SER A 224 7.93 -16.87 -7.67
CA SER A 224 8.81 -16.26 -8.67
C SER A 224 9.33 -14.89 -8.22
N PHE A 225 8.51 -14.08 -7.55
CA PHE A 225 8.94 -12.77 -7.07
C PHE A 225 9.85 -12.85 -5.84
N ILE A 226 9.41 -13.59 -4.81
CA ILE A 226 10.12 -13.72 -3.53
C ILE A 226 11.32 -14.67 -3.67
N GLY A 227 11.13 -15.81 -4.32
CA GLY A 227 12.12 -16.87 -4.44
C GLY A 227 12.08 -17.87 -3.28
N ALA A 228 12.55 -19.09 -3.54
CA ALA A 228 12.60 -20.14 -2.53
C ALA A 228 13.52 -19.76 -1.36
N TYR A 229 13.06 -20.01 -0.13
CA TYR A 229 13.79 -19.74 1.12
C TYR A 229 14.17 -18.26 1.34
N ARG A 230 13.36 -17.34 0.81
CA ARG A 230 13.49 -15.89 0.97
C ARG A 230 12.24 -15.31 1.65
N ASP A 231 12.33 -14.04 2.00
CA ASP A 231 11.22 -13.26 2.54
C ASP A 231 11.09 -11.92 1.81
N TYR A 232 10.21 -11.04 2.30
CA TYR A 232 9.99 -9.73 1.68
C TYR A 232 11.20 -8.79 1.77
N GLY A 233 12.15 -9.06 2.67
CA GLY A 233 13.36 -8.27 2.83
C GLY A 233 14.41 -8.55 1.77
N ASN A 234 14.37 -9.70 1.09
CA ASN A 234 15.31 -10.07 0.05
C ASN A 234 14.69 -10.81 -1.17
N PRO A 235 13.65 -10.25 -1.83
CA PRO A 235 13.00 -10.91 -2.97
C PRO A 235 14.00 -11.15 -4.11
N ILE A 236 13.98 -12.35 -4.71
CA ILE A 236 14.91 -12.71 -5.79
C ILE A 236 14.76 -11.82 -7.02
N ALA A 237 13.54 -11.41 -7.36
CA ALA A 237 13.28 -10.52 -8.50
C ALA A 237 13.91 -9.13 -8.27
N VAL A 238 13.84 -8.61 -7.04
CA VAL A 238 14.45 -7.34 -6.66
C VAL A 238 15.96 -7.48 -6.64
N GLU A 239 16.52 -8.49 -5.96
CA GLU A 239 17.98 -8.71 -5.87
C GLU A 239 18.64 -8.81 -7.26
N ASN A 240 18.03 -9.58 -8.16
CA ASN A 240 18.49 -9.73 -9.55
C ASN A 240 18.23 -8.47 -10.42
N GLY A 241 17.38 -7.56 -9.95
CA GLY A 241 16.97 -6.34 -10.64
C GLY A 241 16.01 -6.55 -11.80
N LYS A 242 15.32 -7.69 -11.85
CA LYS A 242 14.37 -8.00 -12.90
C LYS A 242 13.33 -9.02 -12.45
N CYS A 243 12.06 -8.62 -12.51
CA CYS A 243 10.93 -9.53 -12.54
C CYS A 243 10.99 -10.45 -13.79
N ASP A 244 10.59 -11.71 -13.65
CA ASP A 244 10.73 -12.74 -14.71
C ASP A 244 9.49 -12.89 -15.61
N ASN A 245 8.48 -12.02 -15.44
CA ASN A 245 7.20 -12.04 -16.17
C ASN A 245 6.36 -13.30 -15.91
N VAL A 246 6.64 -14.06 -14.85
CA VAL A 246 5.84 -15.23 -14.46
C VAL A 246 4.60 -14.79 -13.70
N LEU A 247 3.46 -15.23 -14.23
CA LEU A 247 2.13 -15.11 -13.65
C LEU A 247 1.78 -16.37 -12.86
N ASN A 248 0.92 -16.26 -11.84
CA ASN A 248 0.42 -17.44 -11.16
C ASN A 248 -0.67 -18.12 -11.99
N TYR A 249 -0.69 -19.44 -11.91
CA TYR A 249 -1.82 -20.29 -12.27
C TYR A 249 -1.84 -21.36 -11.18
N ASN A 250 -2.77 -21.22 -10.24
CA ASN A 250 -2.70 -21.80 -8.90
C ASN A 250 -1.60 -21.15 -8.02
N SER A 251 -1.44 -21.67 -6.80
CA SER A 251 -0.57 -21.17 -5.75
C SER A 251 -0.92 -19.73 -5.31
N ASN A 252 0.02 -19.01 -4.72
CA ASN A 252 -0.19 -17.65 -4.23
C ASN A 252 0.05 -16.62 -5.34
N ALA A 253 -0.86 -15.65 -5.43
CA ALA A 253 -0.75 -14.53 -6.34
C ALA A 253 -0.11 -13.31 -5.66
N CYS A 254 0.63 -12.53 -6.43
CA CYS A 254 1.08 -11.19 -6.05
C CYS A 254 0.84 -10.22 -7.20
N GLY A 255 0.92 -8.92 -6.91
CA GLY A 255 1.02 -7.88 -7.91
C GLY A 255 2.38 -7.24 -7.77
N ALA A 256 3.32 -7.53 -8.68
CA ALA A 256 4.60 -6.85 -8.77
C ALA A 256 4.74 -6.19 -10.15
N LEU A 257 4.88 -4.87 -10.17
CA LEU A 257 5.04 -4.08 -11.40
C LEU A 257 6.34 -3.30 -11.33
N GLN A 258 7.31 -3.65 -12.18
CA GLN A 258 8.63 -3.04 -12.27
C GLN A 258 8.66 -2.00 -13.40
N SER A 259 9.26 -0.84 -13.11
CA SER A 259 9.62 0.18 -14.10
C SER A 259 11.10 0.51 -13.99
N ASP A 260 11.80 0.44 -15.13
CA ASP A 260 13.21 0.82 -15.23
C ASP A 260 13.35 2.18 -15.88
N PHE A 261 14.05 3.11 -15.23
CA PHE A 261 14.28 4.45 -15.77
C PHE A 261 15.60 5.05 -15.25
N THR A 262 16.06 6.09 -15.95
CA THR A 262 17.22 6.89 -15.52
C THR A 262 16.73 8.23 -15.00
N LEU A 263 17.16 8.61 -13.81
CA LEU A 263 16.95 9.94 -13.23
C LEU A 263 18.23 10.77 -13.37
N ALA A 264 18.15 11.93 -14.03
CA ALA A 264 19.19 12.95 -13.95
C ALA A 264 19.32 13.50 -12.51
N ALA A 265 20.41 14.21 -12.22
CA ALA A 265 20.59 14.88 -10.95
C ALA A 265 19.45 15.90 -10.71
N GLY A 266 18.78 15.81 -9.56
CA GLY A 266 17.63 16.63 -9.21
C GLY A 266 16.31 16.24 -9.87
N GLU A 267 16.29 15.23 -10.75
CA GLU A 267 15.07 14.77 -11.42
C GLU A 267 14.18 13.97 -10.46
N THR A 268 12.87 14.19 -10.55
CA THR A 268 11.83 13.42 -9.87
C THR A 268 10.98 12.68 -10.89
N LYS A 269 10.75 11.39 -10.65
CA LYS A 269 9.76 10.58 -11.36
C LYS A 269 8.60 10.25 -10.42
N GLU A 270 7.38 10.41 -10.92
CA GLU A 270 6.15 10.07 -10.21
C GLU A 270 5.58 8.75 -10.76
N LEU A 271 5.23 7.84 -9.84
CA LEU A 271 4.60 6.55 -10.09
C LEU A 271 3.34 6.46 -9.25
N ILE A 272 2.21 6.10 -9.85
CA ILE A 272 0.92 5.99 -9.18
C ILE A 272 0.44 4.55 -9.31
N TYR A 273 0.43 3.84 -8.18
CA TYR A 273 -0.10 2.48 -8.09
C TYR A 273 -1.55 2.52 -7.63
N ILE A 274 -2.39 1.67 -8.21
CA ILE A 274 -3.83 1.61 -7.90
C ILE A 274 -4.21 0.15 -7.63
N LEU A 275 -4.88 -0.09 -6.51
CA LEU A 275 -5.27 -1.42 -6.04
C LEU A 275 -6.76 -1.47 -5.71
N GLY A 276 -7.50 -2.40 -6.30
CA GLY A 276 -8.92 -2.58 -5.98
C GLY A 276 -9.49 -3.92 -6.41
N GLN A 277 -10.75 -4.16 -6.02
CA GLN A 277 -11.55 -5.29 -6.51
C GLN A 277 -12.51 -4.78 -7.61
N LYS A 278 -12.06 -4.88 -8.86
CA LYS A 278 -12.78 -4.45 -10.07
C LYS A 278 -12.40 -5.36 -11.23
N ASP A 279 -13.32 -5.53 -12.17
CA ASP A 279 -13.04 -6.17 -13.45
C ASP A 279 -12.03 -5.33 -14.27
N PRO A 280 -11.33 -5.94 -15.26
CA PRO A 280 -10.30 -5.26 -16.03
C PRO A 280 -10.77 -3.98 -16.74
N ILE A 281 -12.01 -3.94 -17.23
CA ILE A 281 -12.54 -2.79 -17.96
C ILE A 281 -12.74 -1.62 -17.00
N THR A 282 -13.37 -1.88 -15.85
CA THR A 282 -13.54 -0.85 -14.82
C THR A 282 -12.20 -0.39 -14.25
N ALA A 283 -11.25 -1.31 -14.05
CA ALA A 283 -9.90 -0.99 -13.60
C ALA A 283 -9.17 -0.06 -14.59
N GLU A 284 -9.26 -0.33 -15.90
CA GLU A 284 -8.67 0.51 -16.93
C GLU A 284 -9.26 1.93 -16.92
N ASN A 285 -10.57 2.05 -16.79
CA ASN A 285 -11.24 3.36 -16.69
C ASN A 285 -10.78 4.14 -15.46
N ILE A 286 -10.66 3.49 -14.29
CA ILE A 286 -10.11 4.10 -13.08
C ILE A 286 -8.68 4.59 -13.35
N MET A 287 -7.81 3.72 -13.86
CA MET A 287 -6.41 4.06 -14.13
C MET A 287 -6.25 5.21 -15.15
N ALA A 288 -7.16 5.33 -16.11
CA ALA A 288 -7.15 6.41 -17.09
C ALA A 288 -7.35 7.79 -16.44
N GLU A 289 -8.13 7.89 -15.37
CA GLU A 289 -8.33 9.17 -14.64
C GLU A 289 -7.03 9.69 -14.02
N TYR A 290 -6.15 8.79 -13.56
CA TYR A 290 -4.87 9.14 -12.93
C TYR A 290 -3.78 9.55 -13.92
N LYS A 291 -4.05 9.50 -15.23
CA LYS A 291 -3.18 10.13 -16.23
C LYS A 291 -3.30 11.66 -16.23
N ALA A 292 -4.38 12.20 -15.66
CA ALA A 292 -4.55 13.64 -15.53
C ALA A 292 -3.64 14.19 -14.42
N GLU A 293 -2.80 15.16 -14.79
CA GLU A 293 -1.93 15.85 -13.83
C GLU A 293 -2.74 16.48 -12.69
N GLY A 294 -2.23 16.38 -11.46
CA GLY A 294 -2.85 16.96 -10.28
C GLY A 294 -4.08 16.21 -9.74
N LYS A 295 -4.53 15.11 -10.36
CA LYS A 295 -5.66 14.29 -9.87
C LYS A 295 -5.45 13.84 -8.42
N VAL A 296 -4.28 13.29 -8.11
CA VAL A 296 -3.95 12.86 -6.74
C VAL A 296 -3.95 14.03 -5.75
N ASP A 297 -3.38 15.19 -6.12
CA ASP A 297 -3.35 16.35 -5.24
C ASP A 297 -4.77 16.87 -4.95
N ALA A 298 -5.65 16.86 -5.95
CA ALA A 298 -7.05 17.26 -5.79
C ALA A 298 -7.80 16.32 -4.84
N GLU A 299 -7.63 15.01 -4.97
CA GLU A 299 -8.30 14.02 -4.10
C GLU A 299 -7.79 14.07 -2.66
N VAL A 300 -6.47 14.22 -2.46
CA VAL A 300 -5.89 14.37 -1.12
C VAL A 300 -6.41 15.65 -0.48
N LYS A 301 -6.46 16.75 -1.24
CA LYS A 301 -7.04 18.00 -0.75
C LYS A 301 -8.50 17.82 -0.35
N GLU A 302 -9.31 17.13 -1.16
CA GLU A 302 -10.71 16.83 -0.85
C GLU A 302 -10.84 16.02 0.46
N LEU A 303 -10.00 15.00 0.65
CA LEU A 303 -9.97 14.21 1.88
C LEU A 303 -9.58 15.03 3.11
N VAL A 304 -8.54 15.86 2.98
CA VAL A 304 -8.10 16.77 4.04
C VAL A 304 -9.21 17.75 4.40
N ASP A 305 -9.81 18.41 3.41
CA ASP A 305 -10.91 19.36 3.62
C ASP A 305 -12.10 18.69 4.31
N TYR A 306 -12.47 17.47 3.89
CA TYR A 306 -13.54 16.68 4.50
C TYR A 306 -13.26 16.39 5.97
N TRP A 307 -12.10 15.79 6.30
CA TRP A 307 -11.77 15.40 7.66
C TRP A 307 -11.53 16.60 8.57
N HIS A 308 -10.83 17.62 8.08
CA HIS A 308 -10.63 18.85 8.85
C HIS A 308 -11.97 19.54 9.13
N GLY A 309 -12.89 19.54 8.16
CA GLY A 309 -14.26 20.01 8.35
C GLY A 309 -15.01 19.23 9.44
N GLN A 310 -14.91 17.90 9.46
CA GLN A 310 -15.54 17.08 10.52
C GLN A 310 -14.97 17.39 11.91
N LEU A 311 -13.64 17.46 12.02
CA LEU A 311 -12.94 17.65 13.28
C LEU A 311 -13.10 19.08 13.84
N ASN A 312 -13.20 20.09 12.96
CA ASN A 312 -13.37 21.49 13.36
C ASN A 312 -14.77 21.83 13.93
N ASN A 313 -15.73 20.89 13.92
CA ASN A 313 -17.07 21.13 14.45
C ASN A 313 -17.10 21.32 15.98
N PHE A 314 -16.08 20.82 16.69
CA PHE A 314 -15.91 21.00 18.13
C PHE A 314 -14.43 21.19 18.43
N GLN A 315 -14.05 22.32 19.02
CA GLN A 315 -12.68 22.65 19.37
C GLN A 315 -12.62 23.18 20.80
N VAL A 316 -11.52 22.94 21.52
CA VAL A 316 -11.32 23.43 22.88
C VAL A 316 -10.03 24.22 22.99
N GLU A 317 -10.05 25.26 23.82
CA GLU A 317 -8.85 26.02 24.18
C GLU A 317 -8.66 25.92 25.69
N THR A 318 -7.67 25.14 26.10
CA THR A 318 -7.27 24.98 27.51
C THR A 318 -5.77 25.22 27.66
N PRO A 319 -5.26 25.42 28.89
CA PRO A 319 -3.82 25.55 29.13
C PRO A 319 -2.97 24.31 28.81
N SER A 320 -3.57 23.15 28.48
CA SER A 320 -2.84 21.95 28.05
C SER A 320 -3.01 21.74 26.55
N GLU A 321 -1.91 21.90 25.81
CA GLU A 321 -1.85 21.64 24.36
C GLU A 321 -2.17 20.18 24.05
N GLU A 322 -1.70 19.24 24.89
CA GLU A 322 -1.98 17.81 24.72
C GLU A 322 -3.47 17.49 24.86
N PHE A 323 -4.15 18.14 25.80
CA PHE A 323 -5.59 17.98 25.98
C PHE A 323 -6.35 18.52 24.76
N ASN A 324 -5.99 19.72 24.29
CA ASN A 324 -6.62 20.33 23.11
C ASN A 324 -6.44 19.42 21.89
N ASN A 325 -5.21 19.02 21.58
CA ASN A 325 -4.92 18.16 20.42
C ASN A 325 -5.65 16.80 20.46
N MET A 326 -5.75 16.17 21.64
CA MET A 326 -6.51 14.93 21.76
C MET A 326 -8.01 15.15 21.54
N VAL A 327 -8.60 16.20 22.09
CA VAL A 327 -10.04 16.50 21.91
C VAL A 327 -10.35 16.93 20.48
N ASP A 328 -9.51 17.79 19.92
CA ASP A 328 -9.74 18.50 18.66
C ASP A 328 -9.41 17.65 17.43
N VAL A 329 -8.57 16.62 17.59
CA VAL A 329 -8.08 15.78 16.48
C VAL A 329 -8.20 14.30 16.81
N TRP A 330 -7.35 13.76 17.69
CA TRP A 330 -7.06 12.32 17.68
C TRP A 330 -8.14 11.46 18.32
N ASN A 331 -8.72 11.89 19.44
CA ASN A 331 -9.82 11.16 20.07
C ASN A 331 -11.08 11.24 19.19
N ALA A 332 -11.39 12.43 18.66
CA ALA A 332 -12.51 12.62 17.74
C ALA A 332 -12.36 11.75 16.48
N TYR A 333 -11.18 11.76 15.85
CA TYR A 333 -10.87 10.92 14.70
C TYR A 333 -11.01 9.43 15.05
N GLN A 334 -10.46 8.99 16.18
CA GLN A 334 -10.62 7.62 16.65
C GLN A 334 -12.09 7.23 16.85
N CYS A 335 -12.93 8.13 17.39
CA CYS A 335 -14.37 7.90 17.50
C CYS A 335 -15.02 7.65 16.13
N PHE A 336 -14.71 8.47 15.12
CA PHE A 336 -15.19 8.22 13.75
C PHE A 336 -14.73 6.87 13.21
N ILE A 337 -13.46 6.52 13.36
CA ILE A 337 -12.94 5.22 12.91
C ILE A 337 -13.69 4.07 13.61
N THR A 338 -13.90 4.17 14.92
CA THR A 338 -14.64 3.14 15.66
C THR A 338 -16.11 3.04 15.31
N PHE A 339 -16.72 4.11 14.80
CA PHE A 339 -18.10 4.12 14.30
C PHE A 339 -18.18 3.49 12.91
N ILE A 340 -17.30 3.91 12.00
CA ILE A 340 -17.28 3.44 10.60
C ILE A 340 -16.90 1.95 10.52
N TRP A 341 -15.88 1.55 11.29
CA TRP A 341 -15.24 0.24 11.18
C TRP A 341 -15.56 -0.71 12.33
N SER A 342 -16.39 -0.27 13.27
CA SER A 342 -16.79 -1.06 14.44
C SER A 342 -15.54 -1.57 15.20
N ARG A 343 -15.49 -2.86 15.53
CA ARG A 343 -14.29 -3.55 16.03
C ARG A 343 -13.84 -4.64 15.05
N ALA A 344 -14.04 -4.40 13.75
CA ALA A 344 -13.99 -5.44 12.72
C ALA A 344 -12.63 -5.63 12.07
N ALA A 345 -11.71 -4.67 12.17
CA ALA A 345 -10.40 -4.79 11.55
C ALA A 345 -9.38 -3.93 12.30
N SER A 346 -8.25 -4.52 12.68
CA SER A 346 -7.05 -3.83 13.19
C SER A 346 -5.83 -4.75 13.00
N PHE A 347 -4.68 -4.40 13.58
CA PHE A 347 -3.53 -5.31 13.70
C PHE A 347 -3.64 -6.32 14.84
N ILE A 348 -4.69 -6.24 15.67
CA ILE A 348 -4.98 -7.21 16.73
C ILE A 348 -6.19 -8.06 16.38
N TYR A 349 -7.27 -7.42 15.96
CA TYR A 349 -8.47 -8.09 15.49
C TYR A 349 -8.37 -8.38 13.99
N CYS A 350 -8.18 -9.66 13.65
CA CYS A 350 -8.03 -10.12 12.27
C CYS A 350 -9.32 -10.09 11.43
N GLY A 351 -10.42 -9.62 12.00
CA GLY A 351 -11.69 -9.47 11.28
C GLY A 351 -12.37 -10.79 11.01
N LEU A 352 -12.74 -11.54 12.04
CA LEU A 352 -13.52 -12.78 11.88
C LEU A 352 -15.04 -12.54 11.88
N ARG A 353 -15.48 -11.33 12.23
CA ARG A 353 -16.88 -10.93 12.24
C ARG A 353 -17.08 -9.75 11.30
N ASN A 354 -18.24 -9.70 10.66
CA ASN A 354 -18.67 -8.50 9.96
C ASN A 354 -18.88 -7.39 11.00
N GLY A 355 -18.38 -6.20 10.67
CA GLY A 355 -18.41 -4.99 11.49
C GLY A 355 -19.72 -4.27 11.48
#